data_AF-A1TN15-F1
#
_entry.id   AF-A1TN15-F1
#
_cell.length_a   1.000
_cell.length_b   1.000
_cell.length_c   1.000
_cell.angle_alpha   90.00
_cell.angle_beta   90.00
_cell.angle_gamma   90.00
#
_symmetry.space_group_name_H-M   'P 1'
#
loop_
_entity.id
_entity.type
_entity.pdbx_description
1 polymer ?
#
loop_
_entity_poly.entity_id
_entity_poly.type
_entity_poly.pdbx_seq_one_letter_code
_entity_poly.pdbx_strand_id
1 'polypeptide(L)'
;MAIATRGRITGRRLQARRLNVWSRDPRCAMCGKLVEFNDIPGRGFQLDHVQALKADGGKGEDTEANTQVLCCGPDGCHAKKTAQDMGYQQRRAVGLDGWPL
;
A
#
# COMPACT_ATOMS: atom_id res chain seq x y z
N MET A 1 -9.69 26.92 15.78
CA MET A 1 -8.34 26.33 15.72
C MET A 1 -8.37 25.13 14.80
N ALA A 2 -7.84 25.24 13.58
CA ALA A 2 -7.72 24.09 12.68
C ALA A 2 -6.57 23.22 13.16
N ILE A 3 -6.84 21.96 13.51
CA ILE A 3 -5.80 20.97 13.76
C ILE A 3 -5.09 20.76 12.42
N ALA A 4 -3.90 21.32 12.27
CA ALA A 4 -3.03 21.01 11.15
C ALA A 4 -2.68 19.51 11.26
N THR A 5 -3.33 18.68 10.46
CA THR A 5 -2.82 17.34 10.17
C THR A 5 -1.40 17.55 9.65
N ARG A 6 -0.37 17.08 10.37
CA ARG A 6 1.01 17.10 9.86
C ARG A 6 0.96 16.42 8.49
N GLY A 7 1.10 17.24 7.44
CA GLY A 7 0.41 17.03 6.16
C GLY A 7 0.84 15.76 5.44
N ARG A 8 -0.06 14.76 5.40
CA ARG A 8 0.09 13.64 4.48
C ARG A 8 0.16 14.20 3.06
N ILE A 9 1.12 13.71 2.28
CA ILE A 9 1.29 14.11 0.88
C ILE A 9 0.03 13.76 0.08
N THR A 10 -0.52 14.73 -0.64
CA THR A 10 -1.72 14.54 -1.48
C THR A 10 -1.54 15.18 -2.86
N GLY A 11 -2.53 14.98 -3.75
CA GLY A 11 -2.60 15.65 -5.05
C GLY A 11 -1.38 15.41 -5.93
N ARG A 12 -0.93 16.45 -6.65
CA ARG A 12 0.17 16.37 -7.63
C ARG A 12 1.47 15.84 -7.02
N ARG A 13 1.77 16.23 -5.78
CA ARG A 13 3.00 15.82 -5.10
C ARG A 13 2.99 14.31 -4.84
N LEU A 14 1.84 13.75 -4.43
CA LEU A 14 1.68 12.31 -4.27
C LEU A 14 1.81 11.59 -5.61
N GLN A 15 1.18 12.11 -6.67
CA GLN A 15 1.27 11.48 -8.00
C GLN A 15 2.70 11.50 -8.57
N ALA A 16 3.44 12.58 -8.36
CA ALA A 16 4.86 12.65 -8.72
C ALA A 16 5.68 11.60 -7.96
N ARG A 17 5.45 11.43 -6.65
CA ARG A 17 6.10 10.38 -5.86
C ARG A 17 5.74 8.98 -6.37
N ARG A 18 4.45 8.72 -6.63
CA ARG A 18 3.99 7.45 -7.21
C ARG A 18 4.75 7.16 -8.50
N LEU A 19 4.85 8.14 -9.41
CA LEU A 19 5.54 7.98 -10.68
C LEU A 19 7.04 7.71 -10.50
N ASN A 20 7.71 8.48 -9.62
CA ASN A 20 9.15 8.31 -9.35
C ASN A 20 9.50 6.94 -8.79
N VAL A 21 8.73 6.43 -7.83
CA VAL A 21 9.02 5.14 -7.21
C VAL A 21 8.69 4.00 -8.17
N TRP A 22 7.54 4.08 -8.86
CA TRP A 22 7.13 3.08 -9.84
C TRP A 22 8.05 3.03 -11.07
N SER A 23 8.58 4.16 -11.54
CA SER A 23 9.46 4.20 -12.71
C SER A 23 10.84 3.60 -12.46
N ARG A 24 11.28 3.53 -11.20
CA ARG A 24 12.54 2.86 -10.80
C ARG A 24 12.40 1.34 -10.89
N ASP A 25 11.33 0.79 -10.33
CA ASP A 25 10.96 -0.62 -10.49
C ASP A 25 9.43 -0.78 -10.41
N PRO A 26 8.77 -1.11 -11.52
CA PRO A 26 7.31 -1.25 -11.58
C PRO A 26 6.83 -2.61 -11.06
N ARG A 27 7.61 -3.30 -10.23
CA ARG A 27 7.26 -4.60 -9.66
C ARG A 27 6.84 -4.48 -8.20
N CYS A 28 5.92 -5.35 -7.79
CA CYS A 28 5.54 -5.51 -6.39
C CYS A 28 6.77 -5.95 -5.58
N ALA A 29 7.14 -5.17 -4.55
CA ALA A 29 8.31 -5.46 -3.73
C ALA A 29 8.22 -6.79 -2.94
N MET A 30 7.00 -7.29 -2.71
CA MET A 30 6.78 -8.56 -1.99
C MET A 30 6.74 -9.80 -2.90
N CYS A 31 6.11 -9.71 -4.08
CA CYS A 31 5.90 -10.88 -4.95
C CYS A 31 6.55 -10.80 -6.33
N GLY A 32 7.21 -9.69 -6.68
CA GLY A 32 7.90 -9.50 -7.95
C GLY A 32 6.99 -9.29 -9.17
N LYS A 33 5.66 -9.33 -9.00
CA LYS A 33 4.69 -9.11 -10.09
C LYS A 33 4.81 -7.71 -10.68
N LEU A 34 4.90 -7.60 -12.01
CA LEU A 34 4.79 -6.32 -12.73
C LEU A 34 3.37 -5.75 -12.57
N VAL A 35 3.27 -4.45 -12.25
CA VAL A 35 2.00 -3.77 -12.00
C VAL A 35 1.84 -2.52 -12.86
N GLU A 36 0.60 -2.25 -13.28
CA GLU A 36 0.24 -1.08 -14.06
C GLU A 36 0.32 0.21 -13.21
N PHE A 37 0.57 1.36 -13.85
CA PHE A 37 0.56 2.66 -13.17
C PHE A 37 -0.87 3.17 -12.89
N ASN A 38 -1.62 2.43 -12.08
CA ASN A 38 -2.97 2.76 -11.62
C ASN A 38 -3.24 2.03 -10.29
N ASP A 39 -4.44 2.17 -9.72
CA ASP A 39 -4.83 1.47 -8.48
C ASP A 39 -5.84 0.32 -8.72
N ILE A 40 -5.97 -0.14 -9.97
CA ILE A 40 -6.96 -1.14 -10.36
C ILE A 40 -6.68 -2.47 -9.64
N PRO A 41 -7.63 -2.98 -8.82
CA PRO A 41 -7.46 -4.25 -8.12
C PRO A 41 -7.00 -5.39 -9.04
N GLY A 42 -5.96 -6.11 -8.63
CA GLY A 42 -5.40 -7.25 -9.37
C GLY A 42 -4.40 -6.89 -10.49
N ARG A 43 -4.33 -5.64 -10.94
CA ARG A 43 -3.41 -5.19 -12.01
C ARG A 43 -2.52 -4.01 -11.63
N GLY A 44 -3.04 -3.08 -10.84
CA GLY A 44 -2.36 -1.88 -10.40
C GLY A 44 -1.60 -2.06 -9.08
N PHE A 45 -1.31 -0.91 -8.45
CA PHE A 45 -0.54 -0.84 -7.22
C PHE A 45 -1.02 0.24 -6.26
N GLN A 46 -0.64 0.05 -5.00
CA GLN A 46 -0.64 1.08 -3.99
C GLN A 46 0.80 1.34 -3.56
N LEU A 47 1.13 2.62 -3.42
CA LEU A 47 2.41 3.07 -2.87
C LEU A 47 2.29 3.03 -1.35
N ASP A 48 3.01 2.12 -0.73
CA ASP A 48 2.89 1.87 0.71
C ASP A 48 4.23 2.05 1.41
N HIS A 49 4.20 2.34 2.71
CA HIS A 49 5.43 2.54 3.47
C HIS A 49 6.08 1.19 3.81
N VAL A 50 7.40 1.08 3.71
CA VAL A 50 8.13 -0.15 4.13
C VAL A 50 8.00 -0.35 5.63
N GLN A 51 8.28 0.69 6.40
CA GLN A 51 8.01 0.78 7.83
C GLN A 51 6.85 1.74 8.07
N ALA A 52 5.89 1.34 8.92
CA ALA A 52 4.81 2.20 9.36
C ALA A 52 5.32 3.55 9.87
N LEU A 53 4.60 4.62 9.57
CA LEU A 53 5.02 5.98 9.90
C LEU A 53 5.14 6.20 11.41
N LYS A 54 6.13 6.98 11.83
CA LYS A 54 6.27 7.46 13.22
C LYS A 54 4.98 8.13 13.75
N ALA A 55 4.24 8.81 12.87
CA ALA A 55 2.97 9.46 13.21
C ALA A 55 1.84 8.47 13.54
N ASP A 56 1.92 7.24 13.03
CA ASP A 56 0.93 6.18 13.25
C ASP A 56 1.45 5.15 14.28
N GLY A 57 2.46 5.50 15.09
CA GLY A 57 3.06 4.64 16.12
C GLY A 57 4.21 3.73 15.62
N GLY A 58 4.60 3.86 14.36
CA GLY A 58 5.72 3.10 13.76
C GLY A 58 7.09 3.76 13.93
N LYS A 59 8.05 3.36 13.09
CA LYS A 59 9.45 3.85 13.09
C LYS A 59 9.86 4.55 11.80
N GLY A 60 9.02 4.48 10.77
CA GLY A 60 9.30 4.96 9.41
C GLY A 60 9.07 6.46 9.22
N GLU A 61 9.78 7.03 8.25
CA GLU A 61 9.61 8.42 7.81
C GLU A 61 8.82 8.48 6.49
N ASP A 62 8.19 9.62 6.20
CA ASP A 62 7.42 9.80 4.96
C ASP A 62 8.31 10.20 3.78
N THR A 63 9.23 9.30 3.40
CA THR A 63 10.24 9.49 2.35
C THR A 63 10.10 8.46 1.23
N GLU A 64 10.62 8.76 0.04
CA GLU A 64 10.63 7.80 -1.07
C GLU A 64 11.37 6.50 -0.71
N ALA A 65 12.45 6.60 0.07
CA ALA A 65 13.24 5.44 0.50
C ALA A 65 12.45 4.50 1.43
N ASN A 66 11.46 5.03 2.14
CA ASN A 66 10.54 4.23 2.96
C ASN A 66 9.24 3.93 2.22
N THR A 67 9.19 4.02 0.88
CA THR A 67 8.00 3.63 0.10
C THR A 67 8.31 2.52 -0.88
N GLN A 68 7.33 1.66 -1.11
CA GLN A 68 7.41 0.50 -1.98
C GLN A 68 6.15 0.35 -2.82
N VAL A 69 6.30 -0.20 -4.02
CA VAL A 69 5.20 -0.59 -4.90
C VAL A 69 4.64 -1.93 -4.41
N LEU A 70 3.35 -1.99 -4.08
CA LEU A 70 2.67 -3.25 -3.73
C LEU A 70 1.44 -3.45 -4.62
N CYS A 71 1.29 -4.67 -5.16
CA CYS A 71 0.09 -5.01 -5.93
C CYS A 71 -1.16 -4.88 -5.04
N CYS A 72 -2.20 -4.26 -5.62
CA CYS A 72 -3.46 -3.98 -4.92
C CYS A 72 -4.53 -5.03 -5.22
N GLY A 73 -5.60 -5.00 -4.42
CA GLY A 73 -6.71 -5.95 -4.45
C GLY A 73 -6.80 -6.81 -3.18
N PRO A 74 -7.89 -7.58 -3.01
CA PRO A 74 -8.14 -8.36 -1.79
C PRO A 74 -7.00 -9.33 -1.45
N ASP A 75 -6.51 -10.05 -2.46
CA ASP A 75 -5.39 -11.01 -2.32
C ASP A 75 -4.01 -10.38 -2.60
N GLY A 76 -4.00 -9.06 -2.84
CA GLY A 76 -2.80 -8.29 -3.14
C GLY A 76 -1.84 -8.21 -1.95
N CYS A 77 -0.57 -8.03 -2.25
CA CYS A 77 0.47 -7.88 -1.22
C CYS A 77 0.24 -6.67 -0.32
N HIS A 78 -0.37 -5.60 -0.84
CA HIS A 78 -0.74 -4.45 -0.03
C HIS A 78 -1.68 -4.85 1.11
N ALA A 79 -2.78 -5.55 0.80
CA ALA A 79 -3.78 -5.92 1.79
C ALA A 79 -3.23 -6.93 2.82
N LYS A 80 -2.31 -7.82 2.41
CA LYS A 80 -1.57 -8.72 3.31
C LYS A 80 -0.67 -7.94 4.27
N LYS A 81 0.08 -6.96 3.76
CA LYS A 81 0.93 -6.10 4.59
C LYS A 81 0.12 -5.27 5.58
N THR A 82 -0.98 -4.64 5.14
CA THR A 82 -1.86 -3.89 6.05
C THR A 82 -2.36 -4.77 7.20
N ALA A 83 -2.76 -6.00 6.91
CA ALA A 83 -3.20 -6.94 7.93
C ALA A 83 -2.10 -7.28 8.94
N GLN A 84 -0.87 -7.53 8.46
CA GLN A 84 0.30 -7.77 9.31
C GLN A 84 0.64 -6.56 10.18
N ASP A 85 0.70 -5.36 9.59
CA ASP A 85 1.05 -4.13 10.31
C ASP A 85 0.03 -3.77 11.39
N MET A 86 -1.25 -4.06 11.15
CA MET A 86 -2.34 -3.80 12.09
C MET A 86 -2.59 -4.99 13.04
N GLY A 87 -1.86 -6.09 12.92
CA GLY A 87 -1.96 -7.25 13.81
C GLY A 87 -3.23 -8.09 13.66
N TYR A 88 -3.89 -8.07 12.48
CA TYR A 88 -5.04 -8.94 12.21
C TYR A 88 -4.77 -9.92 11.07
N GLN A 89 -5.50 -11.03 11.05
CA GLN A 89 -5.48 -11.96 9.91
C GLN A 89 -6.49 -11.49 8.85
N GLN A 90 -6.09 -11.59 7.58
CA GLN A 90 -7.05 -11.37 6.49
C GLN A 90 -8.20 -12.36 6.61
N ARG A 91 -9.43 -11.83 6.62
CA ARG A 91 -10.64 -12.65 6.62
C ARG A 91 -10.72 -13.36 5.28
N ARG A 92 -10.76 -14.71 5.30
CA ARG A 92 -11.12 -15.49 4.12
C ARG A 92 -12.52 -15.09 3.68
N ALA A 93 -12.72 -14.93 2.38
CA ALA A 93 -14.06 -14.78 1.85
C ALA A 93 -14.83 -16.08 2.08
N VAL A 94 -16.07 -15.96 2.51
CA VAL A 94 -16.98 -17.08 2.73
C VAL A 94 -18.11 -16.93 1.73
N GLY A 95 -18.35 -17.98 0.93
CA GLY A 95 -19.42 -18.04 -0.03
C GLY A 95 -20.80 -17.99 0.63
N LEU A 96 -21.85 -17.77 -0.18
CA LEU A 96 -23.24 -17.80 0.31
C LEU A 96 -23.63 -19.17 0.90
N ASP A 97 -22.86 -20.20 0.59
CA ASP A 97 -22.96 -21.57 1.09
C ASP A 97 -22.24 -21.80 2.44
N GLY A 98 -21.51 -20.81 2.95
CA GLY A 98 -20.76 -20.93 4.21
C GLY A 98 -19.37 -21.56 4.06
N TRP A 99 -18.91 -21.86 2.85
CA TRP A 99 -17.57 -22.40 2.59
C TRP A 99 -16.59 -21.32 2.16
N PRO A 100 -15.27 -21.46 2.46
CA PRO A 100 -14.27 -20.52 1.95
C PRO A 100 -14.26 -20.46 0.41
N LEU A 101 -14.20 -19.26 -0.15
CA LEU A 101 -13.98 -19.04 -1.59
C LEU A 101 -12.52 -19.32 -2.00
#